data_AF-A0A1F3NR00-F1
#
_entry.id   AF-A0A1F3NR00-F1
#
_cell.length_a   1.000
_cell.length_b   1.000
_cell.length_c   1.000
_cell.angle_alpha   90.00
_cell.angle_beta   90.00
_cell.angle_gamma   90.00
#
_symmetry.space_group_name_H-M   'P 1'
#
loop_
_entity.id
_entity.type
_entity.pdbx_description
1 polymer ?
#
loop_
_entity_poly.entity_id
_entity_poly.type
_entity_poly.pdbx_seq_one_letter_code
_entity_poly.pdbx_strand_id
1 'polypeptide(L)'
;MEKYSYLLGYVDLNMFLVMLLFAFLGIAVSLLIDSQKRDPSSKNTPEKFSLKFLLKDNWRTIALTALIVILTLRFATSFFPGQFAGDDTATPEGLEKWFFGALVVGLGFNQLLQLWKKTRVGSFLKVKRENGK
;
A
#
# COMPACT_ATOMS: atom_id res chain seq x y z
N MET A 1 -27.13 -6.45 14.91
CA MET A 1 -27.02 -6.48 13.44
C MET A 1 -25.96 -5.46 13.05
N GLU A 2 -24.81 -5.91 12.58
CA GLU A 2 -23.83 -4.99 12.00
C GLU A 2 -24.46 -4.33 10.77
N LYS A 3 -24.44 -3.01 10.76
CA LYS A 3 -25.03 -2.22 9.68
C LYS A 3 -24.05 -2.22 8.52
N TYR A 4 -24.39 -2.92 7.43
CA TYR A 4 -23.61 -2.88 6.20
C TYR A 4 -23.41 -1.42 5.75
N SER A 5 -22.15 -1.03 5.60
CA SER A 5 -21.78 0.28 5.07
C SER A 5 -21.45 0.17 3.59
N TYR A 6 -22.06 1.00 2.74
CA TYR A 6 -21.68 1.03 1.32
C TYR A 6 -20.21 1.41 1.14
N LEU A 7 -19.67 2.25 2.03
CA LEU A 7 -18.27 2.71 1.97
C LEU A 7 -17.28 1.73 2.60
N LEU A 8 -17.65 1.05 3.69
CA LEU A 8 -16.72 0.23 4.48
C LEU A 8 -16.99 -1.28 4.37
N GLY A 9 -18.16 -1.67 3.88
CA GLY A 9 -18.58 -3.06 3.77
C GLY A 9 -19.10 -3.62 5.08
N TYR A 10 -18.59 -4.82 5.41
CA TYR A 10 -18.89 -5.56 6.64
C TYR A 10 -17.97 -5.18 7.80
N VAL A 11 -17.13 -4.16 7.62
CA VAL A 11 -16.13 -3.74 8.62
C VAL A 11 -16.55 -2.40 9.20
N ASP A 12 -16.39 -2.24 10.51
CA ASP A 12 -16.64 -0.96 11.16
C ASP A 12 -15.53 0.07 10.84
N LEU A 13 -15.81 1.35 11.13
CA LEU A 13 -14.90 2.45 10.80
C LEU A 13 -13.56 2.34 11.53
N ASN A 14 -13.54 1.94 12.81
CA ASN A 14 -12.32 1.87 13.58
C ASN A 14 -11.41 0.77 13.04
N MET A 15 -11.98 -0.41 12.80
CA MET A 15 -11.24 -1.52 12.20
C MET A 15 -10.71 -1.14 10.81
N PHE A 16 -11.52 -0.45 9.99
CA PHE A 16 -11.07 0.04 8.68
C PHE A 16 -9.89 1.01 8.77
N LEU A 17 -9.91 1.96 9.70
CA LEU A 17 -8.81 2.90 9.92
C LEU A 17 -7.53 2.18 10.38
N VAL A 18 -7.64 1.18 11.24
CA VAL A 18 -6.50 0.36 11.67
C VAL A 18 -5.94 -0.45 10.50
N MET A 19 -6.79 -1.07 9.69
CA MET A 19 -6.32 -1.76 8.48
C MET A 19 -5.57 -0.83 7.52
N LEU A 20 -6.06 0.40 7.32
CA LEU A 20 -5.34 1.40 6.52
C LEU A 20 -3.97 1.72 7.11
N LEU A 21 -3.86 1.89 8.43
CA LEU A 21 -2.58 2.09 9.10
C LEU A 21 -1.60 0.94 8.81
N PHE A 22 -2.03 -0.31 8.98
CA PHE A 22 -1.19 -1.49 8.69
C PHE A 22 -0.80 -1.59 7.22
N ALA A 23 -1.71 -1.29 6.30
CA ALA A 23 -1.39 -1.25 4.88
C ALA A 23 -0.36 -0.15 4.54
N PHE A 24 -0.48 1.04 5.15
CA PHE A 24 0.51 2.11 4.99
C PHE A 24 1.89 1.73 5.57
N LEU A 25 1.93 0.97 6.67
CA LEU A 25 3.18 0.37 7.15
C LEU A 25 3.79 -0.57 6.10
N GLY A 26 2.98 -1.41 5.47
CA GLY A 26 3.41 -2.28 4.37
C GLY A 26 3.98 -1.49 3.17
N ILE A 27 3.33 -0.40 2.77
CA ILE A 27 3.82 0.52 1.73
C ILE A 27 5.16 1.14 2.15
N ALA A 28 5.26 1.65 3.38
CA ALA A 28 6.48 2.28 3.90
C ALA A 28 7.66 1.30 3.90
N VAL A 29 7.45 0.07 4.38
CA VAL A 29 8.46 -1.00 4.36
C VAL A 29 8.91 -1.27 2.92
N SER A 30 7.97 -1.41 1.98
CA SER A 30 8.31 -1.66 0.58
C SER A 30 9.12 -0.51 -0.04
N LEU A 31 8.78 0.75 0.26
CA LEU A 31 9.53 1.92 -0.19
C LEU A 31 10.95 1.97 0.39
N LEU A 32 11.10 1.60 1.67
CA LEU A 32 12.42 1.54 2.32
C LEU A 32 13.30 0.47 1.67
N ILE A 33 12.75 -0.72 1.43
CA ILE A 33 13.46 -1.81 0.72
C ILE A 33 13.89 -1.34 -0.68
N ASP A 34 13.02 -0.65 -1.40
CA ASP A 34 13.34 -0.12 -2.74
C ASP A 34 14.38 1.02 -2.69
N SER A 35 14.39 1.81 -1.62
CA SER A 35 15.35 2.90 -1.46
C SER A 35 16.79 2.41 -1.28
N GLN A 36 16.97 1.25 -0.64
CA GLN A 36 18.29 0.63 -0.44
C GLN A 36 18.89 0.07 -1.73
N LYS A 37 18.07 -0.23 -2.74
CA LYS A 37 18.52 -0.75 -4.04
C LYS A 37 18.98 0.35 -5.01
N ARG A 38 18.97 1.62 -4.58
CA ARG A 38 19.32 2.76 -5.44
C ARG A 38 20.83 2.90 -5.56
N ASP A 39 21.27 3.24 -6.76
CA ASP A 39 22.66 3.56 -7.05
C ASP A 39 23.05 4.90 -6.39
N PRO A 40 23.97 4.89 -5.41
CA PRO A 40 24.45 6.11 -4.75
C PRO A 40 25.26 7.02 -5.69
N SER A 41 25.82 6.47 -6.78
CA SER A 41 26.64 7.21 -7.74
C SER A 41 25.82 8.01 -8.76
N SER A 42 24.49 7.86 -8.76
CA SER A 42 23.61 8.61 -9.64
C SER A 42 23.49 10.07 -9.18
N LYS A 43 23.70 11.03 -10.08
CA LYS A 43 23.51 12.48 -9.84
C LYS A 43 22.12 12.85 -9.26
N ASN A 44 21.14 11.97 -9.41
CA ASN A 44 19.76 12.19 -8.98
C ASN A 44 19.42 11.54 -7.62
N THR A 45 20.37 10.83 -6.99
CA THR A 45 20.19 10.22 -5.67
C THR A 45 20.91 11.10 -4.63
N PRO A 46 20.24 11.53 -3.54
CA PRO A 46 20.92 12.29 -2.50
C PRO A 46 21.94 11.41 -1.77
N GLU A 47 23.09 11.97 -1.41
CA GLU A 47 24.16 11.27 -0.68
C GLU A 47 23.71 10.77 0.71
N LYS A 48 22.68 11.40 1.30
CA LYS A 48 22.07 11.02 2.57
C LYS A 48 20.59 10.70 2.38
N PHE A 49 20.10 9.71 3.13
CA PHE A 49 18.68 9.37 3.15
C PHE A 49 17.83 10.57 3.56
N SER A 50 16.75 10.81 2.81
CA SER A 50 15.78 11.86 3.11
C SER A 50 14.37 11.35 2.89
N LEU A 51 13.56 11.33 3.96
CA LEU A 51 12.15 10.94 3.89
C LEU A 51 11.37 11.81 2.90
N LYS A 52 11.67 13.12 2.86
CA LYS A 52 11.04 14.05 1.90
C LYS A 52 11.35 13.66 0.45
N PHE A 53 12.58 13.24 0.17
CA PHE A 53 12.96 12.76 -1.16
C PHE A 53 12.26 11.44 -1.50
N LEU A 54 12.21 10.50 -0.55
CA LEU A 54 11.53 9.21 -0.75
C LEU A 54 10.05 9.41 -1.10
N LEU A 55 9.35 10.27 -0.35
CA LEU A 55 7.94 10.56 -0.59
C LEU A 55 7.74 11.31 -1.92
N LYS A 56 8.54 12.35 -2.20
CA LYS A 56 8.44 13.12 -3.45
C LYS A 56 8.78 12.27 -4.68
N ASP A 57 9.70 11.33 -4.60
CA ASP A 57 10.08 10.49 -5.75
C ASP A 57 9.03 9.38 -6.01
N ASN A 58 8.27 8.98 -4.99
CA ASN A 58 7.32 7.87 -5.08
C ASN A 58 5.85 8.28 -4.91
N TRP A 59 5.51 9.58 -4.83
CA TRP A 59 4.15 10.03 -4.49
C TRP A 59 3.06 9.47 -5.40
N ARG A 60 3.31 9.35 -6.72
CA ARG A 60 2.35 8.76 -7.68
C ARG A 60 2.07 7.30 -7.36
N THR A 61 3.11 6.56 -6.97
CA THR A 61 3.00 5.15 -6.58
C THR A 61 2.32 5.02 -5.25
N ILE A 62 2.70 5.83 -4.26
CA ILE A 62 2.03 5.85 -2.95
C ILE A 62 0.54 6.11 -3.11
N ALA A 63 0.15 7.12 -3.89
CA ALA A 63 -1.25 7.44 -4.13
C ALA A 63 -2.00 6.29 -4.83
N LEU A 64 -1.41 5.70 -5.87
CA LEU A 64 -2.04 4.59 -6.59
C LEU A 64 -2.13 3.32 -5.71
N THR A 65 -1.08 2.98 -4.97
CA THR A 65 -1.08 1.86 -4.02
C THR A 65 -2.13 2.07 -2.95
N ALA A 66 -2.26 3.29 -2.40
CA ALA A 66 -3.27 3.61 -1.40
C ALA A 66 -4.70 3.43 -1.94
N LEU A 67 -4.98 3.85 -3.17
CA LEU A 67 -6.28 3.63 -3.82
C LEU A 67 -6.58 2.14 -4.00
N ILE A 68 -5.60 1.36 -4.47
CA ILE A 68 -5.78 -0.09 -4.64
C ILE A 68 -5.99 -0.78 -3.29
N VAL A 69 -5.22 -0.42 -2.26
CA VAL A 69 -5.39 -0.93 -0.89
C VAL A 69 -6.81 -0.68 -0.39
N ILE A 70 -7.33 0.55 -0.53
CA ILE A 70 -8.70 0.90 -0.12
C ILE A 70 -9.72 -0.01 -0.81
N LEU A 71 -9.60 -0.20 -2.13
CA LEU A 71 -10.48 -1.07 -2.89
C LEU A 71 -10.35 -2.53 -2.45
N THR A 72 -9.13 -3.04 -2.27
CA THR A 72 -8.89 -4.42 -1.85
C THR A 72 -9.47 -4.69 -0.47
N LEU A 73 -9.23 -3.82 0.51
CA LEU A 73 -9.78 -3.98 1.86
C LEU A 73 -11.30 -3.92 1.84
N ARG A 74 -11.88 -3.02 1.04
CA ARG A 74 -13.33 -2.89 0.90
C ARG A 74 -14.01 -4.14 0.33
N PHE A 75 -13.35 -4.80 -0.61
CA PHE A 75 -13.87 -5.99 -1.29
C PHE A 75 -13.22 -7.28 -0.80
N ALA A 76 -12.47 -7.24 0.30
CA ALA A 76 -11.71 -8.38 0.81
C ALA A 76 -12.61 -9.59 1.10
N THR A 77 -13.76 -9.37 1.74
CA THR A 77 -14.75 -10.43 2.02
C THR A 77 -15.33 -11.04 0.75
N SER A 78 -15.37 -10.29 -0.35
CA SER A 78 -15.89 -10.76 -1.64
C SER A 78 -14.85 -11.55 -2.43
N PHE A 79 -13.59 -11.12 -2.39
CA PHE A 79 -12.49 -11.81 -3.08
C PHE A 79 -11.97 -13.03 -2.32
N PHE A 80 -12.01 -12.97 -0.99
CA PHE A 80 -11.38 -13.95 -0.09
C PHE A 80 -12.35 -14.34 1.04
N PRO A 81 -13.53 -14.89 0.72
CA PRO A 81 -14.55 -15.19 1.72
C PRO A 81 -14.08 -16.19 2.78
N GLY A 82 -13.25 -17.17 2.42
CA GLY A 82 -12.76 -18.18 3.37
C GLY A 82 -11.73 -17.68 4.39
N GLN A 83 -11.22 -16.45 4.22
CA GLN A 83 -10.20 -15.85 5.09
C GLN A 83 -10.71 -14.61 5.83
N PHE A 84 -11.81 -14.02 5.37
CA PHE A 84 -12.28 -12.72 5.83
C PHE A 84 -13.80 -12.64 5.99
N ALA A 85 -14.58 -13.67 5.65
CA ALA A 85 -16.03 -13.68 5.92
C ALA A 85 -16.34 -14.53 7.17
N GLY A 86 -17.25 -14.05 8.03
CA GLY A 86 -17.72 -14.76 9.23
C GLY A 86 -17.29 -14.10 10.55
N ASP A 87 -17.16 -14.91 11.61
CA ASP A 87 -16.81 -14.50 12.99
C ASP A 87 -15.36 -13.99 13.17
N ASP A 88 -14.60 -13.85 12.08
CA ASP A 88 -13.22 -13.36 12.09
C ASP A 88 -13.09 -11.91 12.60
N THR A 89 -14.16 -11.12 12.71
CA THR A 89 -14.10 -9.80 13.36
C THR A 89 -14.45 -9.85 14.84
N ALA A 90 -15.04 -10.94 15.32
CA ALA A 90 -15.50 -11.10 16.70
C ALA A 90 -14.40 -11.63 17.64
N THR A 91 -13.30 -12.12 17.10
CA THR A 91 -12.19 -12.70 17.88
C THR A 91 -10.89 -11.90 17.68
N PRO A 92 -10.02 -11.83 18.69
CA PRO A 92 -8.70 -11.20 18.55
C PRO A 92 -7.88 -11.79 17.40
N GLU A 93 -7.88 -13.13 17.26
CA GLU A 93 -7.15 -13.82 16.20
C GLU A 93 -7.62 -13.40 14.80
N GLY A 94 -8.93 -13.28 14.60
CA GLY A 94 -9.45 -12.86 13.32
C GLY A 94 -9.15 -11.38 13.02
N LEU A 95 -9.19 -10.49 14.03
CA LEU A 95 -8.74 -9.10 13.88
C LEU A 95 -7.26 -9.04 13.46
N GLU A 96 -6.40 -9.86 14.07
CA GLU A 96 -4.98 -9.96 13.70
C GLU A 96 -4.80 -10.43 12.25
N LYS A 97 -5.60 -11.39 11.76
CA LYS A 97 -5.58 -11.80 10.34
C LYS A 97 -5.90 -10.65 9.41
N TRP A 98 -6.89 -9.82 9.75
CA TRP A 98 -7.25 -8.63 8.97
C TRP A 98 -6.12 -7.60 8.92
N PHE A 99 -5.49 -7.32 10.06
CA PHE A 99 -4.38 -6.37 10.13
C PHE A 99 -3.14 -6.86 9.40
N PHE A 100 -2.80 -8.14 9.57
CA PHE A 100 -1.70 -8.76 8.85
C PHE A 100 -1.98 -8.82 7.34
N GLY A 101 -3.19 -9.19 6.94
CA GLY A 101 -3.65 -9.16 5.55
C GLY A 101 -3.51 -7.78 4.93
N ALA A 102 -3.93 -6.72 5.64
CA ALA A 102 -3.79 -5.34 5.20
C ALA A 102 -2.31 -4.94 4.99
N LEU A 103 -1.42 -5.33 5.90
CA LEU A 103 0.02 -5.11 5.77
C LEU A 103 0.58 -5.79 4.51
N VAL A 104 0.25 -7.07 4.31
CA VAL A 104 0.70 -7.86 3.15
C VAL A 104 0.18 -7.26 1.84
N VAL A 105 -1.07 -6.82 1.81
CA VAL A 105 -1.69 -6.12 0.68
C VAL A 105 -0.94 -4.84 0.35
N GLY A 106 -0.64 -3.99 1.34
CA GLY A 106 0.14 -2.76 1.14
C GLY A 106 1.55 -3.01 0.60
N LEU A 107 2.24 -4.01 1.14
CA LEU A 107 3.58 -4.42 0.70
C LEU A 107 3.54 -4.99 -0.73
N GLY A 108 2.62 -5.91 -1.00
CA GLY A 108 2.49 -6.62 -2.27
C GLY A 108 2.11 -5.69 -3.42
N PHE A 109 1.11 -4.82 -3.25
CA PHE A 109 0.69 -3.92 -4.33
C PHE A 109 1.74 -2.88 -4.68
N ASN A 110 2.52 -2.40 -3.70
CA ASN A 110 3.62 -1.51 -4.02
C ASN A 110 4.65 -2.22 -4.92
N GLN A 111 5.04 -3.47 -4.60
CA GLN A 111 5.96 -4.23 -5.46
C GLN A 111 5.38 -4.53 -6.84
N LEU A 112 4.10 -4.92 -6.93
CA LEU A 112 3.42 -5.15 -8.20
C LEU A 112 3.44 -3.89 -9.08
N LEU A 113 3.14 -2.72 -8.51
CA LEU A 113 3.20 -1.45 -9.24
C LEU A 113 4.63 -1.10 -9.68
N GLN A 114 5.65 -1.42 -8.88
CA GLN A 114 7.05 -1.22 -9.27
C GLN A 114 7.46 -2.14 -10.42
N LEU A 115 6.98 -3.38 -10.46
CA LEU A 115 7.14 -4.26 -11.63
C LEU A 115 6.41 -3.66 -12.85
N TRP A 116 5.21 -3.13 -12.65
CA TRP A 116 4.43 -2.49 -13.72
C TRP A 116 5.11 -1.25 -14.28
N LYS A 117 5.79 -0.44 -13.47
CA LYS A 117 6.64 0.68 -13.94
C LYS A 117 7.72 0.29 -14.93
N LYS A 118 8.19 -0.96 -14.89
CA LYS A 118 9.21 -1.47 -15.83
C LYS A 118 8.60 -1.76 -17.22
N THR A 119 7.29 -1.91 -17.31
CA THR A 119 6.59 -2.10 -18.58
C THR A 119 6.37 -0.79 -19.33
N ARG A 120 6.17 -0.86 -20.66
CA ARG A 120 5.92 0.31 -21.52
C ARG A 120 4.69 1.12 -21.08
N VAL A 121 3.66 0.42 -20.60
CA VAL A 121 2.39 0.99 -20.13
C VAL A 121 2.56 1.75 -18.82
N GLY A 122 3.38 1.27 -17.88
CA GLY A 122 3.62 1.92 -16.60
C GLY A 122 4.56 3.13 -16.62
N SER A 123 5.00 3.58 -17.80
CA SER A 123 5.95 4.69 -17.92
C SER A 123 5.42 6.04 -17.37
N PHE A 124 4.10 6.24 -17.33
CA PHE A 124 3.46 7.43 -16.74
C PHE A 124 3.66 7.55 -15.22
N LEU A 125 3.93 6.42 -14.55
CA LEU A 125 4.24 6.39 -13.11
C LEU A 125 5.65 6.93 -12.81
N LYS A 126 6.50 7.08 -13.84
CA LYS A 126 7.80 7.73 -13.68
C LYS A 126 7.58 9.24 -13.53
N VAL A 127 8.04 9.80 -12.42
CA VAL A 127 8.07 11.26 -12.24
C VAL A 127 9.18 11.81 -13.13
N LYS A 128 8.84 12.75 -14.02
CA LYS A 128 9.80 13.41 -14.91
C LYS A 128 10.76 14.20 -14.03
N ARG A 129 12.03 13.80 -13.99
CA ARG A 129 13.07 14.54 -13.27
C ARG A 129 13.38 15.78 -14.10
N GLU A 130 13.01 16.95 -13.60
CA GLU A 130 13.50 18.19 -14.20
C GLU A 130 15.01 18.19 -14.01
N ASN A 131 15.74 18.20 -15.13
CA ASN A 131 17.18 18.41 -15.12
C ASN A 131 17.41 19.80 -14.51
N GLY A 132 17.85 19.83 -13.25
CA GLY A 132 18.42 21.03 -12.68
C GLY A 132 19.57 21.45 -13.58
N LYS A 133 19.40 22.60 -14.25
CA LYS A 133 20.50 23.36 -14.83
C LYS A 133 21.37 23.89 -13.70
#